data_AF-A0A0B3AL78-F1
#
_entry.id   AF-A0A0B3AL78-F1
#
_cell.length_a   1.000
_cell.length_b   1.000
_cell.length_c   1.000
_cell.angle_alpha   90.00
_cell.angle_beta   90.00
_cell.angle_gamma   90.00
#
_symmetry.space_group_name_H-M   'P 1'
#
loop_
_entity.id
_entity.type
_entity.pdbx_description
1 polymer ?
#
loop_
_entity_poly.entity_id
_entity_poly.type
_entity_poly.pdbx_seq_one_letter_code
_entity_poly.pdbx_strand_id
1 'polypeptide(L)'
;MKRPTAHSRKAQIVGQIFVYVLGTVIMGAILIYGYNAVTEFRHKSEQVSTIKLQTDLSSAIDSLTPEYGSVKKKVLTMEDYTRICLVESYQPPVLSGTIDPLIRDSVSGRTGKNVFLMKVTVESSFSVDAISTDPDVLCIPARAKSVELRLESKGDHVVVSQWQD
;
A
#
# COMPACT_ATOMS: atom_id res chain seq x y z
N MET A 1 63.02 -50.84 11.35
CA MET A 1 61.57 -51.17 11.31
C MET A 1 60.84 -50.13 12.17
N LYS A 2 60.23 -49.10 11.56
CA LYS A 2 59.65 -47.93 12.27
C LYS A 2 58.13 -48.12 12.34
N ARG A 3 57.57 -48.22 13.55
CA ARG A 3 56.12 -48.44 13.77
C ARG A 3 55.31 -47.20 13.33
N PRO A 4 54.18 -47.36 12.62
CA PRO A 4 53.30 -46.24 12.32
C PRO A 4 52.57 -45.81 13.60
N THR A 5 52.68 -44.54 13.95
CA THR A 5 51.93 -43.92 15.06
C THR A 5 50.47 -43.77 14.66
N ALA A 6 49.56 -44.25 15.52
CA ALA A 6 48.12 -44.13 15.33
C ALA A 6 47.71 -42.65 15.43
N HIS A 7 47.50 -42.02 14.29
CA HIS A 7 47.01 -40.65 14.18
C HIS A 7 45.65 -40.54 14.88
N SER A 8 45.52 -39.58 15.81
CA SER A 8 44.41 -39.41 16.74
C SER A 8 43.11 -38.99 16.04
N ARG A 9 42.40 -39.95 15.44
CA ARG A 9 41.10 -39.75 14.76
C ARG A 9 40.07 -39.01 15.65
N LYS A 10 40.17 -39.12 16.98
CA LYS A 10 39.27 -38.44 17.93
C LYS A 10 39.42 -36.91 17.92
N ALA A 11 40.64 -36.37 17.79
CA ALA A 11 40.87 -34.92 17.75
C ALA A 11 40.34 -34.29 16.45
N GLN A 12 40.47 -35.01 15.33
CA GLN A 12 39.95 -34.59 14.03
C GLN A 12 38.41 -34.55 13.99
N ILE A 13 37.74 -35.51 14.64
CA ILE A 13 36.27 -35.56 14.74
C ILE A 13 35.73 -34.37 15.55
N VAL A 14 36.39 -34.01 16.66
CA VAL A 14 35.96 -32.87 17.50
C VAL A 14 36.08 -31.54 16.76
N GLY A 15 37.15 -31.32 15.99
CA GLY A 15 37.32 -30.11 15.18
C GLY A 15 36.27 -29.98 14.08
N GLN A 16 35.90 -31.09 13.44
CA GLN A 16 34.89 -31.10 12.39
C GLN A 16 33.50 -30.76 12.92
N ILE A 17 33.12 -31.27 14.09
CA ILE A 17 31.84 -30.95 14.75
C ILE A 17 31.75 -29.45 15.07
N PHE A 18 32.84 -28.87 15.61
CA PHE A 18 32.87 -27.44 15.95
C PHE A 18 32.64 -26.54 14.72
N VAL A 19 33.28 -26.86 13.59
CA VAL A 19 33.12 -26.11 12.34
C VAL A 19 31.68 -26.19 11.82
N TYR A 20 31.03 -27.35 11.90
CA TYR A 20 29.62 -27.47 11.49
C TYR A 20 28.66 -26.70 12.39
N VAL A 21 28.89 -26.71 13.71
CA VAL A 21 28.09 -25.92 14.65
C VAL A 21 28.25 -24.43 14.37
N LEU A 22 29.50 -23.96 14.24
CA LEU A 22 29.79 -22.55 13.96
C LEU A 22 29.21 -22.12 12.61
N GLY A 23 29.35 -22.94 11.57
CA GLY A 23 28.79 -22.68 10.25
C GLY A 23 27.26 -22.57 10.28
N THR A 24 26.59 -23.43 11.04
CA THR A 24 25.12 -23.38 11.19
C THR A 24 24.68 -22.11 11.92
N VAL A 25 25.41 -21.69 12.95
CA VAL A 25 25.12 -20.43 13.68
C VAL A 25 25.28 -19.21 12.77
N ILE A 26 26.39 -19.14 12.02
CA ILE A 26 26.64 -18.04 11.08
C ILE A 26 25.59 -18.01 9.97
N MET A 27 25.27 -19.17 9.39
CA MET A 27 24.24 -19.26 8.35
C MET A 27 22.85 -18.88 8.89
N GLY A 28 22.52 -19.31 10.10
CA GLY A 28 21.29 -18.90 10.79
C GLY A 28 21.23 -17.38 10.99
N ALA A 29 22.32 -16.76 11.43
CA ALA A 29 22.39 -15.31 11.59
C ALA A 29 22.19 -14.59 10.24
N ILE A 30 22.88 -15.03 9.17
CA ILE A 30 22.73 -14.45 7.83
C ILE A 30 21.28 -14.53 7.35
N LEU A 31 20.60 -15.67 7.56
CA LEU A 31 19.21 -15.84 7.15
C LEU A 31 18.26 -14.91 7.94
N ILE A 32 18.45 -14.76 9.26
CA ILE A 32 17.65 -13.86 10.09
C ILE A 32 17.83 -12.41 9.63
N TYR A 33 19.07 -11.98 9.42
CA TYR A 33 19.36 -10.62 8.94
C TYR A 33 18.80 -10.38 7.53
N GLY A 34 18.99 -11.34 6.62
CA GLY A 34 18.46 -11.27 5.26
C GLY A 34 16.94 -11.17 5.25
N TYR A 35 16.25 -11.97 6.08
CA TYR A 35 14.79 -11.92 6.18
C TYR A 35 14.29 -10.57 6.70
N ASN A 36 14.87 -10.06 7.79
CA ASN A 36 14.47 -8.77 8.37
C ASN A 36 14.71 -7.59 7.43
N ALA A 37 15.81 -7.60 6.67
CA ALA A 37 16.07 -6.57 5.68
C ALA A 37 14.99 -6.57 4.58
N VAL A 38 14.67 -7.75 4.02
CA VAL A 38 13.67 -7.88 2.95
C VAL A 38 12.27 -7.47 3.42
N THR A 39 11.86 -7.83 4.65
CA THR A 39 10.55 -7.40 5.17
C THR A 39 10.49 -5.89 5.36
N GLU A 40 11.54 -5.27 5.90
CA GLU A 40 11.60 -3.82 6.06
C GLU A 40 11.55 -3.09 4.70
N PHE A 41 12.27 -3.59 3.69
CA PHE A 41 12.21 -3.04 2.34
C PHE A 41 10.81 -3.12 1.74
N ARG A 42 10.09 -4.23 1.92
CA ARG A 42 8.70 -4.37 1.46
C ARG A 42 7.78 -3.35 2.12
N HIS A 43 7.86 -3.20 3.44
CA HIS A 43 7.05 -2.21 4.17
C HIS A 43 7.34 -0.77 3.75
N LYS A 44 8.61 -0.42 3.52
CA LYS A 44 8.98 0.90 2.99
C LYS A 44 8.43 1.12 1.59
N SER A 45 8.47 0.10 0.72
CA SER A 45 7.92 0.17 -0.63
C SER A 45 6.41 0.45 -0.63
N GLU A 46 5.66 -0.24 0.24
CA GLU A 46 4.21 -0.04 0.38
C GLU A 46 3.86 1.39 0.87
N GLN A 47 4.63 1.91 1.83
CA GLN A 47 4.46 3.30 2.29
C GLN A 47 4.72 4.31 1.17
N VAL A 48 5.78 4.10 0.37
CA VAL A 48 6.09 4.98 -0.76
C VAL A 48 4.98 4.95 -1.82
N SER A 49 4.43 3.78 -2.12
CA SER A 49 3.30 3.65 -3.06
C SER A 49 2.05 4.42 -2.57
N THR A 50 1.74 4.32 -1.27
CA THR A 50 0.64 5.08 -0.65
C THR A 50 0.87 6.58 -0.76
N ILE A 51 2.07 7.05 -0.38
CA ILE A 51 2.42 8.47 -0.43
C ILE A 51 2.32 8.99 -1.86
N LYS A 52 2.83 8.23 -2.84
CA LYS A 52 2.74 8.60 -4.25
C LYS A 52 1.29 8.71 -4.71
N LEU A 53 0.43 7.75 -4.36
CA LEU A 53 -1.00 7.79 -4.67
C LEU A 53 -1.68 9.03 -4.06
N GLN A 54 -1.38 9.34 -2.81
CA GLN A 54 -1.87 10.52 -2.14
C GLN A 54 -1.42 11.79 -2.86
N THR A 55 -0.11 11.95 -3.10
CA THR A 55 0.44 13.12 -3.79
C THR A 55 -0.13 13.26 -5.20
N ASP A 56 -0.19 12.17 -5.96
CA ASP A 56 -0.67 12.17 -7.35
C ASP A 56 -2.16 12.55 -7.45
N LEU A 57 -2.99 12.12 -6.49
CA LEU A 57 -4.41 12.43 -6.45
C LEU A 57 -4.67 13.84 -5.91
N SER A 58 -4.04 14.22 -4.79
CA SER A 58 -4.16 15.58 -4.24
C SER A 58 -3.70 16.63 -5.24
N SER A 59 -2.51 16.47 -5.84
CA SER A 59 -2.03 17.42 -6.85
C SER A 59 -2.91 17.47 -8.11
N ALA A 60 -3.53 16.35 -8.50
CA ALA A 60 -4.45 16.34 -9.63
C ALA A 60 -5.71 17.14 -9.33
N ILE A 61 -6.25 17.03 -8.11
CA ILE A 61 -7.42 17.79 -7.67
C ILE A 61 -7.09 19.27 -7.50
N ASP A 62 -6.01 19.60 -6.79
CA ASP A 62 -5.58 21.00 -6.55
C ASP A 62 -5.33 21.76 -7.85
N SER A 63 -4.76 21.09 -8.86
CA SER A 63 -4.51 21.69 -10.18
C SER A 63 -5.77 21.83 -11.05
N LEU A 64 -6.85 21.12 -10.73
CA LEU A 64 -8.12 21.15 -11.46
C LEU A 64 -9.12 22.13 -10.88
N THR A 65 -9.14 22.31 -9.56
CA THR A 65 -10.09 23.20 -8.86
C THR A 65 -10.23 24.59 -9.51
N PRO A 66 -9.15 25.31 -9.88
CA PRO A 66 -9.30 26.64 -10.50
C PRO A 66 -9.79 26.61 -11.96
N GLU A 67 -9.74 25.47 -12.66
CA GLU A 67 -10.10 25.34 -14.08
C GLU A 67 -11.56 24.87 -14.24
N TYR A 68 -12.54 25.74 -13.98
CA TYR A 68 -13.97 25.39 -14.11
C TYR A 68 -14.29 24.70 -15.45
N GLY A 69 -14.98 23.55 -15.41
CA GLY A 69 -15.39 22.78 -16.58
C GLY A 69 -14.28 21.93 -17.22
N SER A 70 -13.07 21.95 -16.67
CA SER A 70 -11.97 21.09 -17.10
C SER A 70 -12.25 19.64 -16.69
N VAL A 71 -12.09 18.71 -17.64
CA VAL A 71 -12.20 17.27 -17.43
C VAL A 71 -10.84 16.65 -17.70
N LYS A 72 -10.27 15.94 -16.74
CA LYS A 72 -9.00 15.20 -16.90
C LYS A 72 -9.19 13.73 -16.55
N LYS A 73 -8.56 12.89 -17.37
CA LYS A 73 -8.38 11.46 -17.08
C LYS A 73 -7.13 11.31 -16.19
N LYS A 74 -7.29 10.77 -14.99
CA LYS A 74 -6.18 10.46 -14.08
C LYS A 74 -6.06 8.95 -13.94
N VAL A 75 -4.89 8.43 -14.30
CA VAL A 75 -4.54 7.02 -14.09
C VAL A 75 -3.72 6.92 -12.81
N LEU A 76 -4.20 6.12 -11.86
CA LEU A 76 -3.51 5.81 -10.61
C LEU A 76 -3.00 4.37 -10.65
N THR A 77 -1.72 4.17 -10.36
CA THR A 77 -1.13 2.82 -10.28
C THR A 77 -1.45 2.18 -8.93
N MET A 78 -2.08 1.01 -8.96
CA MET A 78 -2.47 0.23 -7.79
C MET A 78 -1.69 -1.09 -7.81
N GLU A 79 -0.44 -1.09 -7.32
CA GLU A 79 0.40 -2.30 -7.34
C GLU A 79 -0.11 -3.36 -6.36
N ASP A 80 -0.31 -2.96 -5.10
CA ASP A 80 -0.67 -3.85 -4.00
C ASP A 80 -2.15 -3.76 -3.60
N TYR A 81 -2.94 -2.89 -4.23
CA TYR A 81 -4.36 -2.65 -3.90
C TYR A 81 -5.29 -3.16 -4.99
N THR A 82 -6.45 -3.66 -4.57
CA THR A 82 -7.46 -4.24 -5.48
C THR A 82 -8.55 -3.26 -5.85
N ARG A 83 -8.80 -2.25 -5.02
CA ARG A 83 -9.79 -1.20 -5.26
C ARG A 83 -9.46 0.05 -4.44
N ILE A 84 -9.97 1.18 -4.91
CA ILE A 84 -9.98 2.46 -4.19
C ILE A 84 -11.42 2.83 -3.91
N CYS A 85 -11.71 3.26 -2.69
CA CYS A 85 -13.00 3.84 -2.32
C CYS A 85 -12.81 5.32 -1.99
N LEU A 86 -13.56 6.17 -2.67
CA LEU A 86 -13.61 7.60 -2.44
C LEU A 86 -14.95 7.93 -1.76
N VAL A 87 -14.90 8.85 -0.81
CA VAL A 87 -16.06 9.33 -0.06
C VAL A 87 -16.27 10.81 -0.37
N GLU A 88 -17.52 11.17 -0.62
CA GLU A 88 -17.97 12.55 -0.74
C GLU A 88 -17.51 13.39 0.46
N SER A 89 -16.82 14.50 0.18
CA SER A 89 -16.27 15.40 1.20
C SER A 89 -16.67 16.86 1.02
N TYR A 90 -17.28 17.21 -0.12
CA TYR A 90 -17.81 18.55 -0.36
C TYR A 90 -19.17 18.76 0.31
N GLN A 91 -20.02 17.73 0.32
CA GLN A 91 -21.28 17.70 1.07
C GLN A 91 -21.27 16.62 2.17
N PRO A 92 -22.14 16.71 3.20
CA PRO A 92 -22.25 15.64 4.19
C PRO A 92 -22.68 14.32 3.54
N PRO A 93 -21.84 13.27 3.56
CA PRO A 93 -22.15 12.02 2.88
C PRO A 93 -23.27 11.24 3.59
N VAL A 94 -24.16 10.65 2.81
CA VAL A 94 -25.23 9.75 3.24
C VAL A 94 -24.78 8.31 3.02
N LEU A 95 -24.30 7.69 4.09
CA LEU A 95 -23.84 6.30 4.07
C LEU A 95 -25.00 5.32 3.91
N SER A 96 -25.24 4.87 2.69
CA SER A 96 -26.28 3.88 2.36
C SER A 96 -25.67 2.49 2.08
N GLY A 97 -26.29 1.43 2.61
CA GLY A 97 -25.93 0.04 2.31
C GLY A 97 -24.81 -0.58 3.16
N THR A 98 -24.26 -1.69 2.67
CA THR A 98 -23.18 -2.46 3.33
C THR A 98 -21.83 -1.87 2.93
N ILE A 99 -21.35 -0.93 3.74
CA ILE A 99 -20.06 -0.27 3.58
C ILE A 99 -19.07 -0.86 4.60
N ASP A 100 -17.78 -0.88 4.26
CA ASP A 100 -16.73 -1.32 5.18
C ASP A 100 -16.81 -0.57 6.53
N PRO A 101 -16.77 -1.29 7.68
CA PRO A 101 -16.86 -0.67 8.99
C PRO A 101 -15.83 0.44 9.23
N LEU A 102 -14.64 0.34 8.65
CA LEU A 102 -13.58 1.33 8.85
C LEU A 102 -13.87 2.64 8.08
N ILE A 103 -14.51 2.54 6.90
CA ILE A 103 -14.97 3.73 6.17
C ILE A 103 -16.10 4.41 6.95
N ARG A 104 -17.05 3.62 7.47
CA ARG A 104 -18.15 4.13 8.29
C ARG A 104 -17.64 4.82 9.55
N ASP A 105 -16.68 4.21 10.24
CA ASP A 105 -16.03 4.79 11.42
C ASP A 105 -15.28 6.08 11.06
N SER A 106 -14.56 6.10 9.94
CA SER A 106 -13.80 7.28 9.52
C SER A 106 -14.68 8.51 9.24
N VAL A 107 -15.83 8.28 8.59
CA VAL A 107 -16.85 9.31 8.31
C VAL A 107 -17.56 9.76 9.60
N SER A 108 -17.96 8.82 10.46
CA SER A 108 -18.68 9.11 11.70
C SER A 108 -17.79 9.77 12.76
N GLY A 109 -16.55 9.30 12.87
CA GLY A 109 -15.53 9.75 13.81
C GLY A 109 -14.82 11.04 13.40
N ARG A 110 -15.21 11.67 12.27
CA ARG A 110 -14.64 12.92 11.76
C ARG A 110 -13.12 12.91 11.64
N THR A 111 -12.55 11.75 11.27
CA THR A 111 -11.11 11.62 11.04
C THR A 111 -10.63 12.41 9.82
N GLY A 112 -11.55 12.91 8.99
CA GLY A 112 -11.27 13.74 7.81
C GLY A 112 -10.73 12.96 6.62
N LYS A 113 -10.62 11.63 6.72
CA LYS A 113 -10.16 10.78 5.62
C LYS A 113 -11.34 10.41 4.72
N ASN A 114 -11.14 10.57 3.42
CA ASN A 114 -12.16 10.35 2.41
C ASN A 114 -11.65 9.47 1.25
N VAL A 115 -10.41 9.01 1.30
CA VAL A 115 -9.87 8.06 0.32
C VAL A 115 -9.31 6.84 1.03
N PHE A 116 -9.74 5.67 0.59
CA PHE A 116 -9.43 4.37 1.21
C PHE A 116 -8.88 3.41 0.15
N LEU A 117 -7.69 2.88 0.40
CA LEU A 117 -7.05 1.86 -0.43
C LEU A 117 -7.32 0.49 0.17
N MET A 118 -7.88 -0.41 -0.64
CA MET A 118 -8.33 -1.72 -0.15
C MET A 118 -7.66 -2.88 -0.88
N LYS A 119 -7.30 -3.91 -0.09
CA LYS A 119 -7.06 -5.28 -0.58
C LYS A 119 -8.34 -6.07 -0.36
N VAL A 120 -8.38 -6.92 0.66
CA VAL A 120 -9.62 -7.54 1.17
C VAL A 120 -10.36 -6.56 2.07
N THR A 121 -9.62 -5.89 2.94
CA THR A 121 -10.05 -4.84 3.86
C THR A 121 -9.34 -3.53 3.54
N VAL A 122 -9.71 -2.45 4.23
CA VAL A 122 -8.97 -1.18 4.17
C VAL A 122 -7.57 -1.39 4.77
N GLU A 123 -6.55 -1.08 3.98
CA GLU A 123 -5.13 -1.17 4.38
C GLU A 123 -4.55 0.21 4.66
N SER A 124 -4.98 1.21 3.90
CA SER A 124 -4.48 2.57 4.00
C SER A 124 -5.58 3.58 3.70
N SER A 125 -5.47 4.77 4.29
CA SER A 125 -6.44 5.84 4.12
C SER A 125 -5.77 7.21 4.26
N PHE A 126 -6.20 8.14 3.41
CA PHE A 126 -5.73 9.52 3.37
C PHE A 126 -6.87 10.49 3.04
N SER A 127 -6.60 11.78 3.23
CA SER A 127 -7.53 12.86 2.93
C SER A 127 -7.16 13.54 1.62
N VAL A 128 -8.18 13.92 0.86
CA VAL A 128 -8.07 14.78 -0.32
C VAL A 128 -9.15 15.86 -0.25
N ASP A 129 -8.83 17.04 -0.75
CA ASP A 129 -9.68 18.23 -0.69
C ASP A 129 -10.99 18.07 -1.47
N ALA A 130 -12.00 18.88 -1.12
CA ALA A 130 -13.36 18.95 -1.65
C ALA A 130 -13.62 18.11 -2.93
N ILE A 131 -13.90 16.82 -2.74
CA ILE A 131 -14.32 15.92 -3.82
C ILE A 131 -15.80 15.64 -3.67
N SER A 132 -16.48 15.53 -4.81
CA SER A 132 -17.83 15.02 -4.89
C SER A 132 -17.90 13.71 -5.66
N THR A 133 -18.69 12.77 -5.17
CA THR A 133 -18.81 11.42 -5.75
C THR A 133 -20.26 10.98 -5.77
N ASP A 134 -20.69 10.36 -6.87
CA ASP A 134 -22.01 9.71 -6.97
C ASP A 134 -21.82 8.22 -7.30
N PRO A 135 -22.18 7.29 -6.40
CA PRO A 135 -22.74 7.52 -5.05
C PRO A 135 -21.71 8.10 -4.06
N ASP A 136 -22.18 8.62 -2.91
CA ASP A 136 -21.36 9.24 -1.84
C ASP A 136 -20.20 8.37 -1.33
N VAL A 137 -20.24 7.07 -1.59
CA VAL A 137 -19.10 6.15 -1.42
C VAL A 137 -18.87 5.43 -2.74
N LEU A 138 -17.94 5.94 -3.54
CA LEU A 138 -17.59 5.40 -4.85
C LEU A 138 -16.38 4.47 -4.74
N CYS A 139 -16.61 3.17 -4.89
CA CYS A 139 -15.56 2.16 -4.92
C CYS A 139 -15.26 1.67 -6.34
N ILE A 140 -14.03 1.87 -6.81
CA ILE A 140 -13.60 1.52 -8.16
C ILE A 140 -12.55 0.40 -8.07
N PRO A 141 -12.79 -0.76 -8.72
CA PRO A 141 -11.81 -1.84 -8.75
C PRO A 141 -10.62 -1.51 -9.65
N ALA A 142 -9.43 -1.91 -9.24
CA ALA A 142 -8.24 -1.84 -10.05
C ALA A 142 -8.31 -2.86 -11.19
N ARG A 143 -8.08 -2.39 -12.43
CA ARG A 143 -7.98 -3.22 -13.64
C ARG A 143 -6.56 -3.11 -14.15
N ALA A 144 -5.92 -4.24 -14.45
CA ALA A 144 -4.52 -4.26 -14.90
C ALA A 144 -3.54 -3.47 -13.99
N LYS A 145 -3.76 -3.53 -12.66
CA LYS A 145 -3.00 -2.77 -11.63
C LYS A 145 -3.10 -1.25 -11.75
N SER A 146 -4.16 -0.73 -12.36
CA SER A 146 -4.46 0.70 -12.38
C SER A 146 -5.94 0.98 -12.15
N VAL A 147 -6.24 2.21 -11.74
CA VAL A 147 -7.58 2.76 -11.68
C VAL A 147 -7.60 4.03 -12.52
N GLU A 148 -8.62 4.15 -13.36
CA GLU A 148 -8.83 5.33 -14.19
C GLU A 148 -9.97 6.17 -13.63
N LEU A 149 -9.63 7.38 -13.19
CA LEU A 149 -10.55 8.36 -12.65
C LEU A 149 -10.83 9.42 -13.69
N ARG A 150 -12.09 9.80 -13.80
CA ARG A 150 -12.54 11.03 -14.44
C ARG A 150 -12.65 12.09 -13.35
N LEU A 151 -11.86 13.15 -13.49
CA LEU A 151 -11.86 14.31 -12.61
C LEU A 151 -12.47 15.49 -13.37
N GLU A 152 -13.60 16.00 -12.89
CA GLU A 152 -14.28 17.16 -13.48
C GLU A 152 -14.33 18.32 -12.49
N SER A 153 -13.77 19.46 -12.86
CA SER A 153 -13.77 20.65 -12.01
C SER A 153 -15.08 21.40 -12.08
N LYS A 154 -15.65 21.70 -10.92
CA LYS A 154 -16.82 22.58 -10.76
C LYS A 154 -16.45 23.98 -10.23
N GLY A 155 -15.16 24.29 -10.13
CA GLY A 155 -14.63 25.58 -9.69
C GLY A 155 -14.37 25.69 -8.19
N ASP A 156 -15.18 25.04 -7.36
CA ASP A 156 -15.04 24.99 -5.90
C ASP A 156 -14.80 23.58 -5.35
N HIS A 157 -15.08 22.55 -6.16
CA HIS A 157 -14.83 21.14 -5.86
C HIS A 157 -14.55 20.36 -7.15
N VAL A 158 -14.09 19.12 -6.99
CA VAL A 158 -13.84 18.20 -8.10
C VAL A 158 -14.80 17.02 -8.02
N VAL A 159 -15.59 16.80 -9.07
CA VAL A 159 -16.43 15.61 -9.20
C VAL A 159 -15.54 14.45 -9.68
N VAL A 160 -15.53 13.37 -8.91
CA VAL A 160 -14.77 12.16 -9.21
C VAL A 160 -15.73 11.06 -9.62
N SER A 161 -15.47 10.47 -10.79
CA SER A 161 -16.21 9.32 -11.30
C SER A 161 -15.25 8.32 -11.95
N GLN A 162 -15.73 7.11 -12.21
CA GLN A 162 -14.95 6.14 -12.99
C GLN A 162 -14.87 6.60 -14.45
N TRP A 163 -13.67 6.55 -15.06
CA TRP A 163 -13.56 6.77 -16.50
C TRP A 163 -14.29 5.66 -17.25
N GLN A 164 -15.26 6.03 -18.09
CA GLN A 164 -15.95 5.13 -19.01
C GLN A 164 -15.44 5.47 -20.41
N ASP A 165 -14.91 4.46 -21.12
CA ASP A 165 -14.49 4.57 -22.52
C ASP A 165 -15.69 4.73 -23.46
#